data_AF-A0A7S3ZYA2-F1
#
_entry.id   AF-A0A7S3ZYA2-F1
#
_cell.length_a   1.000
_cell.length_b   1.000
_cell.length_c   1.000
_cell.angle_alpha   90.00
_cell.angle_beta   90.00
_cell.angle_gamma   90.00
#
_symmetry.space_group_name_H-M   'P 1'
#
loop_
_entity.id
_entity.type
_entity.pdbx_description
1 polymer ?
#
loop_
_entity_poly.entity_id
_entity_poly.type
_entity_poly.pdbx_seq_one_letter_code
_entity_poly.pdbx_strand_id
1 'polypeptide(L)'
;RGCSCRGTAGFAHVSCLAEQAKILFAEAEENNLERQPRWNRWHTCTLCEQNHHGVVRCALGWACWKTYVGRPDADSARRLAMTMLGNGLSEAKHYEDALTVEEAMFSMQQRLGDSESNTLVTLGNLAVTYQALGQLEKSLSMKRDVYSGWVDLFGEEHPETLREGINYANCLVQMLRFKEAKALLRKTMPAARRVLGENHDIPLEMRSMYAQALCRDPAATLDDLREAVT
;
A
#
# COMPACT_ATOMS: atom_id res chain seq x y z
N ARG A 1 -33.25 -8.92 -5.46
CA ARG A 1 -33.91 -8.33 -4.27
C ARG A 1 -33.00 -7.19 -3.81
N GLY A 2 -33.46 -5.94 -3.90
CA GLY A 2 -32.62 -4.76 -3.71
C GLY A 2 -32.17 -4.59 -2.25
N CYS A 3 -30.92 -4.15 -2.05
CA CYS A 3 -30.38 -3.80 -0.74
C CYS A 3 -31.22 -2.68 -0.14
N SER A 4 -31.72 -2.88 1.08
CA SER A 4 -32.56 -1.93 1.84
C SER A 4 -31.77 -0.73 2.38
N CYS A 5 -30.60 -0.45 1.83
CA CYS A 5 -29.64 0.52 2.34
C CYS A 5 -29.90 1.96 1.85
N ARG A 6 -31.15 2.29 1.47
CA ARG A 6 -31.55 3.68 1.28
C ARG A 6 -31.74 4.34 2.66
N GLY A 7 -30.69 4.98 3.15
CA GLY A 7 -30.83 6.06 4.14
C GLY A 7 -30.23 5.84 5.53
N THR A 8 -29.48 4.77 5.81
CA THR A 8 -28.76 4.64 7.10
C THR A 8 -27.25 4.64 6.89
N ALA A 9 -26.64 5.68 7.45
CA ALA A 9 -25.23 6.02 7.39
C ALA A 9 -24.31 4.89 7.88
N GLY A 10 -23.19 4.71 7.19
CA GLY A 10 -21.92 4.17 7.69
C GLY A 10 -21.92 2.73 8.20
N PHE A 11 -22.61 2.43 9.30
CA PHE A 11 -22.41 1.22 10.11
C PHE A 11 -23.29 0.02 9.73
N ALA A 12 -24.52 0.26 9.28
CA ALA A 12 -25.39 -0.82 8.81
C ALA A 12 -24.84 -1.49 7.54
N HIS A 13 -24.20 -0.70 6.67
CA HIS A 13 -23.50 -1.19 5.49
C HIS A 13 -22.28 -2.04 5.87
N VAL A 14 -21.51 -1.60 6.87
CA VAL A 14 -20.35 -2.34 7.39
C VAL A 14 -20.71 -3.67 8.00
N SER A 15 -21.79 -3.73 8.79
CA SER A 15 -22.27 -4.98 9.38
C SER A 15 -22.78 -5.95 8.31
N CYS A 16 -23.47 -5.44 7.28
CA CYS A 16 -23.93 -6.25 6.15
C CYS A 16 -22.75 -6.80 5.33
N LEU A 17 -21.73 -5.97 5.06
CA LEU A 17 -20.52 -6.39 4.36
C LEU A 17 -19.67 -7.37 5.18
N ALA A 18 -19.61 -7.20 6.51
CA ALA A 18 -18.94 -8.13 7.41
C ALA A 18 -19.64 -9.49 7.49
N GLU A 19 -20.98 -9.53 7.44
CA GLU A 19 -21.71 -10.81 7.35
C GLU A 19 -21.59 -11.46 5.97
N GLN A 20 -21.62 -10.68 4.89
CA GLN A 20 -21.36 -11.21 3.55
C GLN A 20 -19.93 -11.76 3.42
N ALA A 21 -18.95 -11.09 4.04
CA ALA A 21 -17.59 -11.57 4.14
C ALA A 21 -17.53 -12.95 4.81
N LYS A 22 -18.14 -13.11 5.99
CA LYS A 22 -18.15 -14.39 6.72
C LYS A 22 -18.71 -15.53 5.88
N ILE A 23 -19.83 -15.29 5.19
CA ILE A 23 -20.48 -16.29 4.32
C ILE A 23 -19.54 -16.67 3.16
N LEU A 24 -18.94 -15.69 2.49
CA LEU A 24 -18.06 -15.92 1.35
C LEU A 24 -16.73 -16.58 1.74
N PHE A 25 -16.24 -16.35 2.95
CA PHE A 25 -15.06 -17.04 3.48
C PHE A 25 -15.35 -18.49 3.84
N ALA A 26 -16.51 -18.77 4.45
CA ALA A 26 -16.96 -20.15 4.66
C ALA A 26 -17.09 -20.88 3.32
N GLU A 27 -17.65 -20.22 2.30
CA GLU A 27 -17.71 -20.76 0.94
C GLU A 27 -16.31 -20.94 0.32
N ALA A 28 -15.35 -20.03 0.53
CA ALA A 28 -14.00 -20.15 -0.01
C ALA A 28 -13.20 -21.31 0.63
N GLU A 29 -13.36 -21.51 1.94
CA GLU A 29 -12.78 -22.64 2.69
C GLU A 29 -13.39 -23.99 2.26
N GLU A 30 -14.72 -24.06 2.14
CA GLU A 30 -15.41 -25.25 1.66
C GLU A 30 -15.01 -25.65 0.24
N ASN A 31 -14.56 -24.69 -0.57
CA ASN A 31 -14.22 -24.91 -1.98
C ASN A 31 -12.72 -24.90 -2.30
N ASN A 32 -11.82 -24.88 -1.30
CA ASN A 32 -10.36 -24.86 -1.49
C ASN A 32 -9.88 -23.80 -2.50
N LEU A 33 -10.49 -22.61 -2.49
CA LEU A 33 -10.22 -21.59 -3.48
C LEU A 33 -8.98 -20.76 -3.10
N GLU A 34 -7.79 -21.31 -3.39
CA GLU A 34 -6.57 -20.52 -3.44
C GLU A 34 -6.63 -19.51 -4.61
N ARG A 35 -6.46 -18.22 -4.29
CA ARG A 35 -6.26 -17.10 -5.24
C ARG A 35 -7.26 -17.05 -6.41
N GLN A 36 -8.43 -16.44 -6.20
CA GLN A 36 -9.37 -16.13 -7.29
C GLN A 36 -9.44 -14.62 -7.60
N PRO A 37 -9.58 -14.18 -8.88
CA PRO A 37 -9.75 -12.78 -9.25
C PRO A 37 -11.02 -12.11 -8.70
N ARG A 38 -11.88 -12.85 -7.99
CA ARG A 38 -13.11 -12.35 -7.36
C ARG A 38 -12.85 -11.35 -6.24
N TRP A 39 -11.67 -11.38 -5.59
CA TRP A 39 -11.28 -10.38 -4.59
C TRP A 39 -11.29 -8.94 -5.18
N ASN A 40 -10.91 -8.79 -6.46
CA ASN A 40 -10.90 -7.50 -7.15
C ASN A 40 -12.30 -6.92 -7.40
N ARG A 41 -13.35 -7.76 -7.43
CA ARG A 41 -14.74 -7.30 -7.61
C ARG A 41 -15.25 -6.48 -6.41
N TRP A 42 -14.64 -6.67 -5.24
CA TRP A 42 -14.97 -5.94 -4.01
C TRP A 42 -14.21 -4.61 -3.90
N HIS A 43 -13.21 -4.39 -4.76
CA HIS A 43 -12.60 -3.07 -4.97
C HIS A 43 -13.46 -2.13 -5.81
N THR A 44 -14.63 -2.56 -6.31
CA THR A 44 -15.55 -1.71 -7.08
C THR A 44 -17.00 -1.99 -6.68
N CYS A 45 -17.55 -1.19 -5.76
CA CYS A 45 -19.01 -1.17 -5.58
C CYS A 45 -19.60 -0.29 -6.68
N THR A 46 -20.10 -0.89 -7.77
CA THR A 46 -20.74 -0.16 -8.89
C THR A 46 -22.05 0.53 -8.51
N LEU A 47 -22.46 0.45 -7.24
CA LEU A 47 -23.73 0.97 -6.71
C LEU A 47 -23.53 2.12 -5.71
N CYS A 48 -22.29 2.49 -5.34
CA CYS A 48 -22.03 3.55 -4.38
C CYS A 48 -21.05 4.59 -4.96
N GLU A 49 -21.49 5.85 -5.07
CA GLU A 49 -20.69 6.98 -5.53
C GLU A 49 -19.70 7.52 -4.46
N GLN A 50 -19.66 6.91 -3.27
CA GLN A 50 -19.02 7.46 -2.07
C GLN A 50 -17.66 6.83 -1.69
N ASN A 51 -17.06 6.00 -2.56
CA ASN A 51 -15.69 5.50 -2.37
C ASN A 51 -15.44 4.78 -1.03
N HIS A 52 -16.36 3.92 -0.58
CA HIS A 52 -16.30 3.18 0.71
C HIS A 52 -15.20 2.08 0.78
N HIS A 53 -14.18 2.11 -0.09
CA HIS A 53 -13.21 1.01 -0.26
C HIS A 53 -12.42 0.70 1.01
N GLY A 54 -11.95 1.73 1.73
CA GLY A 54 -11.22 1.55 2.98
C GLY A 54 -12.07 0.85 4.05
N VAL A 55 -13.34 1.24 4.18
CA VAL A 55 -14.24 0.67 5.18
C VAL A 55 -14.58 -0.80 4.89
N VAL A 56 -14.80 -1.15 3.61
CA VAL A 56 -15.04 -2.55 3.20
C VAL A 56 -13.77 -3.39 3.41
N ARG A 57 -12.59 -2.87 3.03
CA ARG A 57 -11.29 -3.52 3.27
C ARG A 57 -11.01 -3.73 4.76
N CYS A 58 -11.29 -2.74 5.60
CA CYS A 58 -11.19 -2.85 7.06
C CYS A 58 -12.11 -3.95 7.61
N ALA A 59 -13.38 -3.94 7.23
CA ALA A 59 -14.36 -4.91 7.73
C ALA A 59 -14.00 -6.35 7.31
N LEU A 60 -13.57 -6.53 6.07
CA LEU A 60 -13.07 -7.80 5.55
C LEU A 60 -11.81 -8.23 6.32
N GLY A 61 -10.77 -7.38 6.36
CA GLY A 61 -9.50 -7.70 7.01
C GLY A 61 -9.68 -8.06 8.49
N TRP A 62 -10.53 -7.33 9.22
CA TRP A 62 -10.84 -7.63 10.62
C TRP A 62 -11.57 -8.97 10.79
N ALA A 63 -12.59 -9.24 9.97
CA ALA A 63 -13.35 -10.49 10.04
C ALA A 63 -12.44 -11.70 9.75
N CYS A 64 -11.57 -11.60 8.74
CA CYS A 64 -10.63 -12.64 8.37
C CYS A 64 -9.59 -12.87 9.45
N TRP A 65 -8.98 -11.79 9.96
CA TRP A 65 -8.00 -11.88 11.02
C TRP A 65 -8.58 -12.64 12.21
N LYS A 66 -9.76 -12.25 12.70
CA LYS A 66 -10.44 -12.92 13.82
C LYS A 66 -10.69 -14.42 13.57
N THR A 67 -11.03 -14.81 12.34
CA THR A 67 -11.25 -16.22 11.96
C THR A 67 -9.96 -17.03 11.95
N TYR A 68 -8.84 -16.41 11.61
CA TYR A 68 -7.55 -17.08 11.44
C TYR A 68 -6.62 -17.00 12.66
N VAL A 69 -6.94 -16.25 13.71
CA VAL A 69 -6.14 -16.20 14.95
C VAL A 69 -5.97 -17.61 15.52
N GLY A 70 -4.71 -18.04 15.72
CA GLY A 70 -4.38 -19.31 16.36
C GLY A 70 -4.30 -20.54 15.43
N ARG A 71 -4.51 -20.38 14.12
CA ARG A 71 -4.38 -21.43 13.10
C ARG A 71 -3.07 -21.33 12.29
N PRO A 72 -2.04 -22.15 12.56
CA PRO A 72 -0.74 -22.06 11.88
C PRO A 72 -0.81 -22.36 10.37
N ASP A 73 -1.73 -23.22 9.97
CA ASP A 73 -2.00 -23.57 8.58
C ASP A 73 -2.58 -22.42 7.74
N ALA A 74 -3.10 -21.38 8.40
CA ALA A 74 -3.75 -20.24 7.76
C ALA A 74 -2.90 -18.94 7.78
N ASP A 75 -1.60 -19.03 8.05
CA ASP A 75 -0.74 -17.85 8.26
C ASP A 75 -0.66 -16.94 7.02
N SER A 76 -0.70 -17.51 5.81
CA SER A 76 -0.76 -16.73 4.56
C SER A 76 -2.07 -15.92 4.43
N ALA A 77 -3.21 -16.52 4.77
CA ALA A 77 -4.51 -15.87 4.76
C ALA A 77 -4.60 -14.81 5.87
N ARG A 78 -4.08 -15.12 7.06
CA ARG A 78 -3.98 -14.18 8.18
C ARG A 78 -3.15 -12.95 7.81
N ARG A 79 -2.00 -13.15 7.16
CA ARG A 79 -1.16 -12.03 6.69
C ARG A 79 -1.90 -11.15 5.70
N LEU A 80 -2.51 -11.73 4.66
CA LEU A 80 -3.28 -10.98 3.67
C LEU A 80 -4.40 -10.16 4.34
N ALA A 81 -5.13 -10.76 5.28
CA ALA A 81 -6.16 -10.09 6.05
C ALA A 81 -5.63 -8.88 6.83
N MET A 82 -4.50 -9.03 7.51
CA MET A 82 -3.87 -7.94 8.26
C MET A 82 -3.35 -6.84 7.33
N THR A 83 -2.76 -7.18 6.17
CA THR A 83 -2.37 -6.20 5.15
C THR A 83 -3.58 -5.39 4.66
N MET A 84 -4.68 -6.07 4.34
CA MET A 84 -5.91 -5.40 3.90
C MET A 84 -6.50 -4.49 4.99
N LEU A 85 -6.48 -4.93 6.25
CA LEU A 85 -6.93 -4.14 7.38
C LEU A 85 -6.05 -2.89 7.58
N GLY A 86 -4.73 -3.05 7.62
CA GLY A 86 -3.78 -1.94 7.77
C GLY A 86 -3.95 -0.89 6.66
N ASN A 87 -3.98 -1.32 5.40
CA ASN A 87 -4.19 -0.42 4.26
C ASN A 87 -5.53 0.32 4.36
N GLY A 88 -6.61 -0.38 4.71
CA GLY A 88 -7.93 0.25 4.87
C GLY A 88 -7.97 1.29 5.99
N LEU A 89 -7.29 1.00 7.12
CA LEU A 89 -7.20 1.92 8.25
C LEU A 89 -6.40 3.17 7.86
N SER A 90 -5.28 3.01 7.16
CA SER A 90 -4.48 4.12 6.63
C SER A 90 -5.26 4.97 5.61
N GLU A 91 -6.01 4.36 4.69
CA GLU A 91 -6.90 5.09 3.77
C GLU A 91 -7.97 5.90 4.51
N ALA A 92 -8.50 5.35 5.60
CA ALA A 92 -9.46 6.00 6.48
C ALA A 92 -8.81 6.98 7.48
N LYS A 93 -7.48 7.18 7.40
CA LYS A 93 -6.69 8.06 8.26
C LYS A 93 -6.67 7.67 9.74
N HIS A 94 -6.96 6.41 10.05
CA HIS A 94 -6.80 5.81 11.36
C HIS A 94 -5.38 5.25 11.49
N TYR A 95 -4.38 6.13 11.48
CA TYR A 95 -2.98 5.73 11.35
C TYR A 95 -2.44 5.02 12.59
N GLU A 96 -2.92 5.35 13.78
CA GLU A 96 -2.53 4.66 15.02
C GLU A 96 -3.04 3.21 15.04
N ASP A 97 -4.25 2.97 14.54
CA ASP A 97 -4.82 1.63 14.41
C ASP A 97 -4.10 0.84 13.31
N ALA A 98 -3.81 1.48 12.17
CA ALA A 98 -3.03 0.88 11.09
C ALA A 98 -1.65 0.45 11.58
N LEU A 99 -0.96 1.33 12.32
CA LEU A 99 0.35 1.05 12.90
C LEU A 99 0.31 -0.18 13.80
N THR A 100 -0.70 -0.28 14.67
CA THR A 100 -0.88 -1.42 15.57
C THR A 100 -1.02 -2.74 14.80
N VAL A 101 -1.78 -2.74 13.71
CA VAL A 101 -1.99 -3.93 12.87
C VAL A 101 -0.70 -4.31 12.14
N GLU A 102 0.01 -3.33 11.59
CA GLU A 102 1.25 -3.54 10.84
C GLU A 102 2.41 -4.01 11.74
N GLU A 103 2.52 -3.48 12.96
CA GLU A 103 3.51 -3.93 13.95
C GLU A 103 3.22 -5.36 14.43
N ALA A 104 1.93 -5.70 14.64
CA ALA A 104 1.51 -7.06 14.96
C ALA A 104 1.83 -8.03 13.81
N MET A 105 1.58 -7.62 12.56
CA MET A 105 1.93 -8.40 11.38
C MET A 105 3.44 -8.62 11.28
N PHE A 106 4.26 -7.59 11.46
CA PHE A 106 5.71 -7.71 11.43
C PHE A 106 6.24 -8.65 12.52
N SER A 107 5.76 -8.51 13.76
CA SER A 107 6.12 -9.39 14.87
C SER A 107 5.76 -10.85 14.59
N MET A 108 4.59 -11.08 14.00
CA MET A 108 4.17 -12.42 13.57
C MET A 108 5.11 -12.98 12.50
N GLN A 109 5.48 -12.20 11.49
CA GLN A 109 6.38 -12.61 10.40
C GLN A 109 7.77 -13.00 10.93
N GLN A 110 8.32 -12.21 11.87
CA GLN A 110 9.61 -12.49 12.50
C GLN A 110 9.59 -13.81 13.30
N ARG A 111 8.49 -14.10 13.99
CA ARG A 111 8.35 -15.34 14.77
C ARG A 111 8.19 -16.59 13.92
N LEU A 112 7.49 -16.48 12.78
CA LEU A 112 7.13 -17.62 11.95
C LEU A 112 8.10 -17.87 10.79
N GLY A 113 8.98 -16.91 10.49
CA GLY A 113 9.91 -16.98 9.37
C GLY A 113 9.21 -16.81 8.03
N ASP A 114 8.55 -15.67 7.83
CA ASP A 114 7.94 -15.33 6.54
C ASP A 114 9.00 -15.00 5.47
N SER A 115 8.60 -14.98 4.20
CA SER A 115 9.50 -14.59 3.10
C SER A 115 9.97 -13.15 3.25
N GLU A 116 11.20 -12.90 2.79
CA GLU A 116 11.80 -11.57 2.83
C GLU A 116 10.95 -10.53 2.09
N SER A 117 10.43 -10.88 0.91
CA SER A 117 9.53 -10.00 0.15
C SER A 117 8.26 -9.62 0.91
N ASN A 118 7.63 -10.56 1.64
CA ASN A 118 6.44 -10.26 2.44
C ASN A 118 6.78 -9.34 3.62
N THR A 119 7.99 -9.47 4.17
CA THR A 119 8.47 -8.62 5.26
C THR A 119 8.74 -7.21 4.75
N LEU A 120 9.31 -7.05 3.54
CA LEU A 120 9.50 -5.74 2.90
C LEU A 120 8.17 -5.03 2.63
N VAL A 121 7.12 -5.74 2.20
CA VAL A 121 5.77 -5.14 2.05
C VAL A 121 5.27 -4.57 3.38
N THR A 122 5.38 -5.34 4.47
CA THR A 122 4.97 -4.88 5.81
C THR A 122 5.78 -3.66 6.26
N LEU A 123 7.10 -3.67 6.03
CA LEU A 123 7.97 -2.54 6.36
C LEU A 123 7.66 -1.30 5.53
N GLY A 124 7.34 -1.45 4.25
CA GLY A 124 6.91 -0.35 3.38
C GLY A 124 5.63 0.32 3.89
N ASN A 125 4.64 -0.50 4.27
CA ASN A 125 3.41 -0.04 4.90
C ASN A 125 3.67 0.70 6.22
N LEU A 126 4.45 0.11 7.13
CA LEU A 126 4.86 0.76 8.38
C LEU A 126 5.52 2.11 8.13
N ALA A 127 6.39 2.21 7.13
CA ALA A 127 7.07 3.45 6.78
C ALA A 127 6.07 4.52 6.30
N VAL A 128 5.09 4.15 5.48
CA VAL A 128 4.00 5.05 5.06
C VAL A 128 3.17 5.50 6.27
N THR A 129 2.83 4.60 7.18
CA THR A 129 2.07 4.93 8.39
C THR A 129 2.84 5.87 9.32
N TYR A 130 4.14 5.63 9.55
CA TYR A 130 5.00 6.55 10.30
C TYR A 130 5.11 7.92 9.63
N GLN A 131 5.16 7.97 8.30
CA GLN A 131 5.14 9.23 7.56
C GLN A 131 3.85 10.01 7.81
N ALA A 132 2.70 9.34 7.77
CA ALA A 132 1.39 9.94 8.03
C ALA A 132 1.24 10.45 9.47
N LEU A 133 1.89 9.78 10.43
CA LEU A 133 2.00 10.20 11.83
C LEU A 133 3.06 11.29 12.07
N GLY A 134 3.72 11.79 11.02
CA GLY A 134 4.72 12.86 11.12
C GLY A 134 6.11 12.42 11.58
N GLN A 135 6.36 11.11 11.73
CA GLN A 135 7.68 10.56 12.08
C GLN A 135 8.56 10.41 10.83
N LEU A 136 8.89 11.54 10.19
CA LEU A 136 9.50 11.58 8.86
C LEU A 136 10.90 10.94 8.81
N GLU A 137 11.75 11.14 9.82
CA GLU A 137 13.10 10.57 9.88
C GLU A 137 13.05 9.04 9.94
N LYS A 138 12.15 8.49 10.76
CA LYS A 138 11.94 7.05 10.90
C LYS A 138 11.41 6.46 9.59
N SER A 139 10.38 7.08 9.02
CA SER A 139 9.86 6.72 7.70
C SER A 139 10.98 6.73 6.65
N LEU A 140 11.79 7.78 6.60
CA LEU A 140 12.83 7.92 5.58
C LEU A 140 13.85 6.77 5.65
N SER A 141 14.33 6.43 6.86
CA SER A 141 15.25 5.31 7.03
C SER A 141 14.60 4.01 6.55
N MET A 142 13.37 3.75 6.99
CA MET A 142 12.65 2.52 6.61
C MET A 142 12.42 2.44 5.10
N LYS A 143 12.01 3.53 4.45
CA LYS A 143 11.78 3.55 2.99
C LYS A 143 13.06 3.34 2.19
N ARG A 144 14.19 3.89 2.65
CA ARG A 144 15.50 3.62 2.04
C ARG A 144 15.85 2.15 2.14
N ASP A 145 15.68 1.57 3.32
CA ASP A 145 16.05 0.18 3.59
C ASP A 145 15.12 -0.78 2.82
N VAL A 146 13.81 -0.48 2.75
CA VAL A 146 12.82 -1.20 1.92
C VAL A 146 13.17 -1.12 0.44
N TYR A 147 13.44 0.07 -0.09
CA TYR A 147 13.85 0.24 -1.49
C TYR A 147 15.11 -0.58 -1.80
N SER A 148 16.10 -0.55 -0.91
CA SER A 148 17.35 -1.30 -1.08
C SER A 148 17.11 -2.81 -1.06
N GLY A 149 16.27 -3.30 -0.13
CA GLY A 149 15.89 -4.71 -0.09
C GLY A 149 15.17 -5.19 -1.36
N TRP A 150 14.28 -4.37 -1.94
CA TRP A 150 13.64 -4.69 -3.21
C TRP A 150 14.61 -4.70 -4.39
N VAL A 151 15.57 -3.77 -4.43
CA VAL A 151 16.67 -3.78 -5.41
C VAL A 151 17.49 -5.06 -5.28
N ASP A 152 17.85 -5.46 -4.07
CA ASP A 152 18.69 -6.63 -3.82
C ASP A 152 17.97 -7.95 -4.19
N LEU A 153 16.67 -8.06 -3.90
CA LEU A 153 15.88 -9.27 -4.17
C LEU A 153 15.47 -9.42 -5.64
N PHE A 154 15.04 -8.34 -6.28
CA PHE A 154 14.37 -8.41 -7.60
C PHE A 154 14.97 -7.46 -8.65
N GLY A 155 15.94 -6.63 -8.27
CA GLY A 155 16.59 -5.68 -9.17
C GLY A 155 15.89 -4.32 -9.27
N GLU A 156 16.58 -3.36 -9.88
CA GLU A 156 16.14 -1.96 -10.01
C GLU A 156 14.92 -1.78 -10.94
N GLU A 157 14.67 -2.74 -11.84
CA GLU A 157 13.61 -2.67 -12.85
C GLU A 157 12.30 -3.32 -12.41
N HIS A 158 12.28 -4.00 -11.25
CA HIS A 158 11.07 -4.67 -10.77
C HIS A 158 9.96 -3.64 -10.44
N PRO A 159 8.69 -3.88 -10.82
CA PRO A 159 7.61 -2.92 -10.60
C PRO A 159 7.46 -2.46 -9.15
N GLU A 160 7.70 -3.34 -8.18
CA GLU A 160 7.64 -2.99 -6.77
C GLU A 160 8.84 -2.15 -6.32
N THR A 161 10.04 -2.42 -6.85
CA THR A 161 11.22 -1.57 -6.61
C THR A 161 10.97 -0.14 -7.10
N LEU A 162 10.34 -0.01 -8.27
CA LEU A 162 9.99 1.29 -8.83
C LEU A 162 8.92 2.01 -7.98
N ARG A 163 7.92 1.28 -7.47
CA ARG A 163 6.92 1.81 -6.52
C ARG A 163 7.59 2.32 -5.25
N GLU A 164 8.50 1.53 -4.66
CA GLU A 164 9.21 1.93 -3.45
C GLU A 164 10.17 3.10 -3.69
N GLY A 165 10.71 3.23 -4.89
CA GLY A 165 11.47 4.41 -5.31
C GLY A 165 10.63 5.69 -5.25
N ILE A 166 9.35 5.65 -5.64
CA ILE A 166 8.42 6.77 -5.51
C ILE A 166 8.15 7.06 -4.03
N ASN A 167 7.85 6.02 -3.24
CA ASN A 167 7.59 6.16 -1.81
C ASN A 167 8.76 6.84 -1.09
N TYR A 168 9.98 6.44 -1.42
CA TYR A 168 11.20 7.01 -0.87
C TYR A 168 11.41 8.46 -1.32
N ALA A 169 11.24 8.75 -2.63
CA ALA A 169 11.31 10.10 -3.17
C ALA A 169 10.29 11.06 -2.51
N ASN A 170 9.06 10.60 -2.30
CA ASN A 170 8.02 11.39 -1.61
C ASN A 170 8.46 11.80 -0.19
N CYS A 171 9.03 10.86 0.56
CA CYS A 171 9.52 11.16 1.91
C CYS A 171 10.68 12.16 1.88
N LEU A 172 11.60 12.05 0.91
CA LEU A 172 12.68 13.03 0.70
C LEU A 172 12.12 14.43 0.40
N VAL A 173 11.10 14.54 -0.46
CA VAL A 173 10.44 15.82 -0.78
C VAL A 173 9.77 16.44 0.45
N GLN A 174 9.10 15.64 1.29
CA GLN A 174 8.49 16.14 2.52
C GLN A 174 9.53 16.63 3.53
N MET A 175 10.71 16.01 3.57
CA MET A 175 11.86 16.44 4.36
C MET A 175 12.69 17.56 3.72
N LEU A 176 12.24 18.15 2.60
CA LEU A 176 12.94 19.19 1.85
C LEU A 176 14.31 18.75 1.28
N ARG A 177 14.55 17.44 1.16
CA ARG A 177 15.77 16.83 0.59
C ARG A 177 15.65 16.69 -0.92
N PHE A 178 15.37 17.80 -1.60
CA PHE A 178 15.01 17.80 -3.02
C PHE A 178 16.10 17.26 -3.95
N LYS A 179 17.37 17.57 -3.67
CA LYS A 179 18.52 17.09 -4.47
C LYS A 179 18.55 15.55 -4.55
N GLU A 180 18.30 14.89 -3.43
CA GLU A 180 18.29 13.42 -3.34
C GLU A 180 17.05 12.84 -4.00
N ALA A 181 15.87 13.46 -3.81
CA ALA A 181 14.64 13.02 -4.47
C ALA A 181 14.77 13.10 -5.99
N LYS A 182 15.31 14.21 -6.51
CA LYS A 182 15.59 14.41 -7.94
C LYS A 182 16.55 13.36 -8.47
N ALA A 183 17.67 13.12 -7.78
CA ALA A 183 18.66 12.13 -8.19
C ALA A 183 18.08 10.71 -8.26
N LEU A 184 17.26 10.32 -7.27
CA LEU A 184 16.59 9.02 -7.24
C LEU A 184 15.63 8.87 -8.43
N LEU A 185 14.73 9.84 -8.62
CA LEU A 185 13.73 9.81 -9.69
C LEU A 185 14.37 9.83 -11.09
N ARG A 186 15.43 10.61 -11.28
CA ARG A 186 16.20 10.62 -12.54
C ARG A 186 16.80 9.25 -12.85
N LYS A 187 17.29 8.54 -11.83
CA LYS A 187 17.86 7.19 -11.98
C LYS A 187 16.79 6.16 -12.34
N THR A 188 15.63 6.18 -11.67
CA THR A 188 14.62 5.09 -11.75
C THR A 188 13.59 5.29 -12.86
N MET A 189 13.28 6.52 -13.24
CA MET A 189 12.23 6.82 -14.21
C MET A 189 12.47 6.22 -15.61
N PRO A 190 13.70 6.20 -16.18
CA PRO A 190 13.95 5.52 -17.45
C PRO A 190 13.64 4.03 -17.42
N ALA A 191 13.97 3.35 -16.31
CA ALA A 191 13.63 1.94 -16.12
C ALA A 191 12.11 1.75 -16.04
N ALA A 192 11.41 2.60 -15.29
CA ALA A 192 9.95 2.55 -15.21
C ALA A 192 9.28 2.72 -16.58
N ARG A 193 9.75 3.68 -17.39
CA ARG A 193 9.26 3.91 -18.77
C ARG A 193 9.48 2.70 -19.66
N ARG A 194 10.65 2.05 -19.57
CA ARG A 194 10.99 0.86 -20.37
C ARG A 194 10.16 -0.36 -20.00
N VAL A 195 9.97 -0.63 -18.70
CA VAL A 195 9.32 -1.85 -18.21
C VAL A 195 7.81 -1.75 -18.25
N LEU A 196 7.25 -0.59 -17.90
CA LEU A 196 5.81 -0.41 -17.72
C LEU A 196 5.15 0.40 -18.84
N GLY A 197 5.95 1.13 -19.62
CA GLY A 197 5.48 2.06 -20.66
C GLY A 197 5.18 3.46 -20.13
N GLU A 198 5.30 4.47 -21.00
CA GLU A 198 5.18 5.90 -20.66
C GLU A 198 3.83 6.27 -19.99
N ASN A 199 2.75 5.58 -20.36
CA ASN A 199 1.38 5.90 -19.93
C ASN A 199 0.94 5.12 -18.68
N HIS A 200 1.84 4.36 -18.05
CA HIS A 200 1.53 3.67 -16.81
C HIS A 200 1.60 4.63 -15.61
N ASP A 201 0.81 4.37 -14.57
CA ASP A 201 0.70 5.24 -13.39
C ASP A 201 2.06 5.51 -12.71
N ILE A 202 2.89 4.48 -12.54
CA ILE A 202 4.22 4.61 -11.89
C ILE A 202 5.12 5.65 -12.59
N PRO A 203 5.44 5.56 -13.89
CA PRO A 203 6.19 6.60 -14.59
C PRO A 203 5.57 8.00 -14.50
N LEU A 204 4.23 8.11 -14.61
CA LEU A 204 3.52 9.39 -14.49
C LEU A 204 3.69 9.99 -13.09
N GLU A 205 3.54 9.17 -12.05
CA GLU A 205 3.71 9.58 -10.66
C GLU A 205 5.16 10.00 -10.36
N MET A 206 6.15 9.27 -10.91
CA MET A 206 7.57 9.68 -10.82
C MET A 206 7.79 11.06 -11.43
N ARG A 207 7.19 11.36 -12.60
CA ARG A 207 7.27 12.69 -13.22
C ARG A 207 6.61 13.76 -12.37
N SER A 208 5.42 13.49 -11.84
CA SER A 208 4.74 14.40 -10.92
C SER A 208 5.57 14.67 -9.67
N MET A 209 6.20 13.65 -9.10
CA MET A 209 7.09 13.77 -7.95
C MET A 209 8.35 14.59 -8.28
N TYR A 210 8.92 14.39 -9.46
CA TYR A 210 10.09 15.14 -9.93
C TYR A 210 9.75 16.62 -10.12
N ALA A 211 8.62 16.91 -10.75
CA ALA A 211 8.12 18.28 -10.93
C ALA A 211 7.82 18.96 -9.58
N GLN A 212 7.24 18.24 -8.61
CA GLN A 212 7.04 18.76 -7.26
C GLN A 212 8.36 19.08 -6.55
N ALA A 213 9.36 18.18 -6.67
CA ALA A 213 10.69 18.43 -6.12
C ALA A 213 11.31 19.69 -6.73
N LEU A 214 11.21 19.88 -8.05
CA LEU A 214 11.71 21.08 -8.73
C LEU A 214 10.99 22.35 -8.31
N CYS A 215 9.66 22.33 -8.26
CA CYS A 215 8.88 23.50 -7.91
C CYS A 215 9.16 23.98 -6.47
N ARG A 216 9.47 23.06 -5.56
CA ARG A 216 9.75 23.35 -4.15
C ARG A 216 11.23 23.57 -3.85
N ASP A 217 12.13 23.23 -4.78
CA ASP A 217 13.57 23.38 -4.61
C ASP A 217 14.02 24.81 -4.99
N PRO A 218 14.42 25.65 -4.03
CA PRO A 218 14.91 27.01 -4.34
C PRO A 218 16.23 26.99 -5.13
N ALA A 219 16.93 25.85 -5.19
CA ALA A 219 18.15 25.66 -5.96
C ALA A 219 17.90 25.01 -7.33
N ALA A 220 16.64 24.85 -7.77
CA ALA A 220 16.33 24.31 -9.08
C ALA A 220 16.90 25.19 -10.21
N THR A 221 17.51 24.55 -11.19
CA THR A 221 18.15 25.20 -12.34
C THR A 221 17.29 25.09 -13.60
N LEU A 222 17.59 25.91 -14.61
CA LEU A 222 16.97 25.79 -15.93
C LEU A 222 17.25 24.44 -16.59
N ASP A 223 18.42 23.85 -16.32
CA ASP A 223 18.79 22.53 -16.84
C ASP A 223 17.96 21.42 -16.19
N ASP A 224 17.67 21.53 -14.88
CA ASP A 224 16.74 20.61 -14.23
C ASP A 224 15.33 20.69 -14.85
N LEU A 225 14.88 21.90 -15.22
CA LEU A 225 13.58 22.10 -15.89
C LEU A 225 13.59 21.50 -17.30
N ARG A 226 14.68 21.68 -18.07
CA ARG A 226 14.83 21.07 -19.40
C ARG A 226 14.79 19.55 -19.35
N GLU A 227 15.46 18.95 -18.36
CA GLU A 227 15.45 17.52 -18.13
C GLU A 227 14.03 17.00 -17.80
N ALA A 228 13.21 17.78 -17.08
CA ALA A 228 11.86 17.38 -16.71
C ALA A 228 10.87 17.30 -17.87
N VAL A 229 11.11 18.05 -18.96
CA VAL A 229 10.23 18.08 -20.15
C VAL A 229 10.62 17.06 -21.22
N THR A 230 11.79 16.44 -21.11
CA THR A 230 12.31 15.38 -22.00
C THR A 230 12.02 13.97 -21.47
#